data_AF-A0A3M1NFJ1-F1
#
_entry.id   AF-A0A3M1NFJ1-F1
#
_cell.length_a   1.000
_cell.length_b   1.000
_cell.length_c   1.000
_cell.angle_alpha   90.00
_cell.angle_beta   90.00
_cell.angle_gamma   90.00
#
_symmetry.space_group_name_H-M   'P 1'
#
loop_
_entity.id
_entity.type
_entity.pdbx_description
1 polymer ?
#
loop_
_entity_poly.entity_id
_entity_poly.type
_entity_poly.pdbx_seq_one_letter_code
_entity_poly.pdbx_strand_id
1 'polypeptide(L)'
;MQSKGFLFFLGSVALLGALATLYLPHWSGSLYVLVVVGYFFRGGKSWPWAAGLLMGLLWVGLALGWDLPNQGMLAGRVAELLGTSRPILWLITGVVGFLLGLVGVALGQALAHLLPQTPPRLRRHEK
;
A
#
# COMPACT_ATOMS: atom_id res chain seq x y z
N MET A 1 23.32 -1.94 -7.06
CA MET A 1 23.10 -3.32 -6.57
C MET A 1 21.83 -3.32 -5.74
N GLN A 2 20.74 -3.93 -6.22
CA GLN A 2 19.47 -4.02 -5.48
C GLN A 2 19.64 -5.03 -4.34
N SER A 3 19.33 -4.63 -3.09
CA SER A 3 19.47 -5.55 -1.96
C SER A 3 18.32 -6.56 -1.95
N LYS A 4 18.59 -7.82 -1.58
CA LYS A 4 17.58 -8.88 -1.44
C LYS A 4 16.41 -8.43 -0.53
N GLY A 5 16.69 -7.60 0.47
CA GLY A 5 15.68 -7.02 1.37
C GLY A 5 14.68 -6.10 0.67
N PHE A 6 15.11 -5.35 -0.35
CA PHE A 6 14.19 -4.50 -1.13
C PHE A 6 13.21 -5.33 -1.96
N LEU A 7 13.66 -6.43 -2.55
CA LEU A 7 12.78 -7.34 -3.30
C LEU A 7 11.77 -8.03 -2.37
N PHE A 8 12.22 -8.46 -1.19
CA PHE A 8 11.33 -9.05 -0.18
C PHE A 8 10.28 -8.04 0.32
N PHE A 9 10.67 -6.77 0.49
CA PHE A 9 9.75 -5.68 0.79
C PHE A 9 8.70 -5.49 -0.31
N LEU A 10 9.12 -5.37 -1.58
CA LEU A 10 8.19 -5.23 -2.69
C LEU A 10 7.23 -6.43 -2.78
N GLY A 11 7.73 -7.65 -2.61
CA GLY A 11 6.91 -8.85 -2.56
C GLY A 11 5.87 -8.79 -1.43
N SER A 12 6.26 -8.30 -0.25
CA SER A 12 5.36 -8.14 0.89
C SER A 12 4.28 -7.09 0.62
N VAL A 13 4.64 -5.95 0.02
CA VAL A 13 3.67 -4.90 -0.36
C VAL A 13 2.68 -5.42 -1.40
N ALA A 14 3.15 -6.08 -2.45
CA ALA A 14 2.28 -6.66 -3.49
C ALA A 14 1.33 -7.72 -2.91
N LEU A 15 1.89 -8.71 -2.20
CA LEU A 15 1.11 -9.84 -1.69
C LEU A 15 0.11 -9.39 -0.62
N LEU A 16 0.59 -8.74 0.43
CA LEU A 16 -0.27 -8.36 1.56
C LEU A 16 -1.23 -7.24 1.15
N GLY A 17 -0.80 -6.31 0.28
CA GLY A 17 -1.67 -5.28 -0.29
C GLY A 17 -2.82 -5.88 -1.11
N ALA A 18 -2.54 -6.88 -1.95
CA ALA A 18 -3.57 -7.58 -2.74
C ALA A 18 -4.55 -8.35 -1.85
N LEU A 19 -4.03 -9.10 -0.86
CA LEU A 19 -4.85 -9.83 0.09
C LEU A 19 -5.74 -8.88 0.91
N ALA A 20 -5.21 -7.71 1.32
CA ALA A 20 -5.98 -6.72 2.04
C ALA A 20 -7.18 -6.22 1.22
N THR A 21 -6.98 -5.93 -0.07
CA THR A 21 -8.06 -5.48 -0.95
C THR A 21 -9.12 -6.57 -1.18
N LEU A 22 -8.71 -7.84 -1.19
CA LEU A 22 -9.63 -8.95 -1.47
C LEU A 22 -10.46 -9.37 -0.24
N TYR A 23 -9.84 -9.38 0.95
CA TYR A 23 -10.45 -9.97 2.14
C TYR A 23 -10.94 -8.94 3.17
N LEU A 24 -10.50 -7.68 3.12
CA LEU A 24 -10.94 -6.67 4.07
C LEU A 24 -12.05 -5.79 3.45
N PRO A 25 -13.16 -5.55 4.18
CA PRO A 25 -14.37 -4.93 3.63
C PRO A 25 -14.23 -3.42 3.33
N HIS A 26 -13.06 -2.81 3.56
CA HIS A 26 -12.85 -1.38 3.41
C HIS A 26 -11.43 -1.03 2.93
N TRP A 27 -11.30 0.12 2.27
CA TRP A 27 -10.05 0.61 1.69
C TRP A 27 -8.98 0.91 2.76
N SER A 28 -9.41 1.18 4.00
CA SER A 28 -8.54 1.31 5.17
C SER A 28 -7.83 0.01 5.54
N GLY A 29 -8.29 -1.14 5.06
CA GLY A 29 -7.67 -2.45 5.31
C GLY A 29 -6.25 -2.50 4.75
N SER A 30 -6.11 -2.07 3.49
CA SER A 30 -4.81 -1.93 2.84
C SER A 30 -3.91 -0.94 3.59
N LEU A 31 -4.46 0.16 4.12
CA LEU A 31 -3.69 1.12 4.90
C LEU A 31 -3.08 0.49 6.16
N TYR A 32 -3.87 -0.21 6.98
CA TYR A 32 -3.36 -0.85 8.21
C TYR A 32 -2.24 -1.85 7.90
N VAL A 33 -2.43 -2.67 6.86
CA VAL A 33 -1.43 -3.63 6.41
C VAL A 33 -0.15 -2.93 5.99
N LEU A 34 -0.24 -1.85 5.21
CA LEU A 34 0.91 -1.09 4.75
C LEU A 34 1.64 -0.36 5.88
N VAL A 35 0.93 0.09 6.92
CA VAL A 35 1.54 0.62 8.15
C VAL A 35 2.35 -0.46 8.86
N VAL A 36 1.79 -1.67 9.00
CA VAL A 36 2.51 -2.80 9.61
C VAL A 36 3.73 -3.17 8.78
N VAL A 37 3.61 -3.25 7.45
CA VAL A 37 4.75 -3.50 6.55
C VAL A 37 5.80 -2.39 6.72
N GLY A 38 5.42 -1.12 6.67
CA GLY A 38 6.36 -0.01 6.88
C GLY A 38 7.06 -0.06 8.24
N TYR A 39 6.36 -0.48 9.28
CA TYR A 39 6.91 -0.61 10.64
C TYR A 39 8.03 -1.65 10.70
N PHE A 40 7.85 -2.82 10.09
CA PHE A 40 8.87 -3.87 10.10
C PHE A 40 9.97 -3.66 9.07
N PHE A 41 9.70 -2.97 7.97
CA PHE A 41 10.64 -2.74 6.88
C PHE A 41 11.24 -1.32 6.93
N ARG A 42 12.35 -1.17 7.67
CA ARG A 42 13.13 0.07 7.83
C ARG A 42 14.00 0.39 6.60
N GLY A 43 13.33 0.65 5.49
CA GLY A 43 13.91 1.02 4.21
C GLY A 43 14.52 2.41 4.15
N GLY A 44 15.15 2.72 3.01
CA GLY A 44 15.55 4.08 2.68
C GLY A 44 14.36 4.95 2.26
N LYS A 45 14.60 6.27 2.12
CA LYS A 45 13.57 7.27 1.77
C LYS A 45 12.79 6.99 0.48
N SER A 46 13.32 6.16 -0.42
CA SER A 46 12.66 5.76 -1.67
C SER A 46 11.66 4.61 -1.53
N TRP A 47 11.65 3.88 -0.40
CA TRP A 47 10.79 2.70 -0.23
C TRP A 47 9.29 3.04 -0.16
N PRO A 48 8.86 4.12 0.53
CA PRO A 48 7.46 4.54 0.49
C PRO A 48 7.00 4.87 -0.94
N TRP A 49 7.85 5.54 -1.74
CA TRP A 49 7.55 5.84 -3.14
C TRP A 49 7.39 4.59 -3.99
N ALA A 50 8.27 3.60 -3.79
CA ALA A 50 8.17 2.32 -4.48
C ALA A 50 6.90 1.55 -4.07
N ALA A 51 6.53 1.58 -2.79
CA ALA A 51 5.28 0.99 -2.31
C ALA A 51 4.05 1.71 -2.86
N GLY A 52 4.08 3.04 -2.94
CA GLY A 52 3.06 3.84 -3.60
C GLY A 52 2.89 3.40 -5.05
N LEU A 53 3.97 3.41 -5.85
CA LEU A 53 3.89 3.01 -7.26
C LEU A 53 3.31 1.60 -7.41
N LEU A 54 3.78 0.65 -6.59
CA LEU A 54 3.32 -0.73 -6.63
C LEU A 54 1.84 -0.87 -6.26
N MET A 55 1.38 -0.18 -5.22
CA MET A 55 -0.03 -0.19 -4.81
C MET A 55 -0.93 0.53 -5.82
N GLY A 56 -0.46 1.62 -6.43
CA GLY A 56 -1.20 2.29 -7.49
C GLY A 56 -1.41 1.38 -8.70
N LEU A 57 -0.34 0.70 -9.16
CA LEU A 57 -0.43 -0.28 -10.24
C LEU A 57 -1.34 -1.46 -9.88
N LEU A 58 -1.23 -1.97 -8.66
CA LEU A 58 -2.07 -3.05 -8.17
C LEU A 58 -3.55 -2.65 -8.22
N TRP A 59 -3.88 -1.46 -7.75
CA TRP A 59 -5.26 -0.97 -7.70
C TRP A 59 -5.83 -0.67 -9.09
N VAL A 60 -5.04 -0.13 -10.02
CA VAL A 60 -5.44 -0.04 -11.43
C VAL A 60 -5.70 -1.43 -12.00
N GLY A 61 -4.82 -2.40 -11.74
CA GLY A 61 -4.98 -3.77 -12.19
C GLY A 61 -6.27 -4.42 -11.67
N LEU A 62 -6.59 -4.24 -10.39
CA LEU A 62 -7.83 -4.73 -9.79
C LEU A 62 -9.06 -4.00 -10.35
N ALA A 63 -8.99 -2.68 -10.52
CA ALA A 63 -10.06 -1.90 -11.13
C ALA A 63 -10.38 -2.40 -12.54
N LEU A 64 -9.36 -2.60 -13.38
CA LEU A 64 -9.53 -3.16 -14.72
C LEU A 64 -10.05 -4.61 -14.67
N GLY A 65 -9.54 -5.41 -13.74
CA GLY A 65 -9.92 -6.81 -13.55
C GLY A 65 -11.39 -6.99 -13.14
N TRP A 66 -11.97 -6.03 -12.42
CA TRP A 66 -13.40 -6.04 -12.10
C TRP A 66 -14.25 -5.31 -13.13
N ASP A 67 -13.74 -4.24 -13.74
CA ASP A 67 -14.55 -3.39 -14.61
C ASP A 67 -14.74 -3.99 -16.01
N LEU A 68 -13.69 -4.59 -16.58
CA LEU A 68 -13.75 -5.15 -17.94
C LEU A 68 -14.73 -6.33 -18.07
N PRO A 69 -14.72 -7.34 -17.17
CA PRO A 69 -15.69 -8.46 -17.26
C PRO A 69 -17.13 -8.01 -17.02
N ASN A 70 -17.32 -6.96 -16.22
CA ASN A 70 -18.64 -6.39 -15.92
C ASN A 70 -19.08 -5.31 -16.92
N GLN A 71 -18.44 -5.24 -18.10
CA GLN A 71 -18.73 -4.29 -19.17
C GLN A 71 -18.73 -2.82 -18.74
N GLY A 72 -18.09 -2.49 -17.62
CA GLY A 72 -18.10 -1.13 -17.09
C GLY A 72 -19.38 -0.71 -16.39
N MET A 73 -20.24 -1.63 -15.95
CA MET A 73 -21.56 -1.26 -15.45
C MET A 73 -21.48 -0.27 -14.28
N LEU A 74 -20.64 -0.54 -13.28
CA LEU A 74 -20.47 0.36 -12.13
C LEU A 74 -19.67 1.62 -12.51
N ALA A 75 -18.49 1.46 -13.10
CA ALA A 75 -17.64 2.61 -13.44
C ALA A 75 -18.32 3.54 -14.46
N GLY A 76 -19.12 3.01 -15.38
CA GLY A 76 -19.92 3.78 -16.32
C GLY A 76 -20.96 4.64 -15.63
N ARG A 77 -21.72 4.09 -14.67
CA ARG A 77 -22.69 4.85 -13.88
C ARG A 77 -22.02 5.94 -13.04
N VAL A 78 -20.91 5.62 -12.40
CA VAL A 78 -20.14 6.61 -11.62
C VAL A 78 -19.57 7.68 -12.55
N ALA A 79 -19.12 7.31 -13.75
CA ALA A 79 -18.60 8.24 -14.73
C ALA A 79 -19.68 9.21 -15.23
N GLU A 80 -20.90 8.70 -15.51
CA GLU A 80 -22.08 9.51 -15.84
C GLU A 80 -22.42 10.50 -14.72
N LEU A 81 -22.48 10.03 -13.47
CA LEU A 81 -22.79 10.87 -12.30
C LEU A 81 -21.77 11.98 -12.07
N LEU A 82 -20.49 11.71 -12.35
CA LEU A 82 -19.39 12.66 -12.16
C LEU A 82 -19.06 13.45 -13.42
N GLY A 83 -19.80 13.27 -14.53
CA GLY A 83 -19.53 13.92 -15.81
C GLY A 83 -18.13 13.63 -16.36
N THR A 84 -17.62 12.42 -16.12
CA THR A 84 -16.25 12.01 -16.45
C THR A 84 -16.23 10.74 -17.31
N SER A 85 -15.05 10.18 -17.55
CA SER A 85 -14.87 8.95 -18.32
C SER A 85 -14.36 7.79 -17.46
N ARG A 86 -14.68 6.55 -17.86
CA ARG A 86 -14.20 5.33 -17.18
C ARG A 86 -12.68 5.28 -17.00
N PRO A 87 -11.85 5.64 -18.00
CA PRO A 87 -10.40 5.68 -17.82
C PRO A 87 -9.93 6.65 -16.73
N ILE A 88 -10.61 7.79 -16.56
CA ILE A 88 -10.29 8.75 -15.49
C ILE A 88 -10.58 8.13 -14.13
N LEU A 89 -11.66 7.36 -13.97
CA LEU A 89 -11.95 6.67 -12.72
C LEU A 89 -10.92 5.59 -12.38
N TRP A 90 -10.43 4.85 -13.37
CA TRP A 90 -9.33 3.89 -13.16
C TRP A 90 -8.05 4.61 -12.73
N LEU A 91 -7.74 5.76 -13.35
CA LEU A 91 -6.59 6.58 -12.97
C LEU A 91 -6.71 7.10 -11.53
N ILE A 92 -7.88 7.64 -11.16
CA ILE A 92 -8.18 8.08 -9.79
C ILE A 92 -7.99 6.91 -8.81
N THR A 93 -8.49 5.72 -9.15
CA THR A 93 -8.33 4.51 -8.32
C THR A 93 -6.85 4.18 -8.12
N GLY A 94 -6.04 4.29 -9.18
CA GLY A 94 -4.59 4.14 -9.11
C GLY A 94 -3.91 5.18 -8.24
N VAL A 95 -4.32 6.45 -8.34
CA VAL A 95 -3.79 7.54 -7.50
C VAL A 95 -4.11 7.28 -6.03
N VAL A 96 -5.33 6.82 -5.71
CA VAL A 96 -5.68 6.47 -4.33
C VAL A 96 -4.85 5.30 -3.83
N GLY A 97 -4.69 4.24 -4.64
CA GLY A 97 -3.80 3.12 -4.31
C GLY A 97 -2.36 3.58 -4.07
N PHE A 98 -1.86 4.51 -4.89
CA PHE A 98 -0.54 5.10 -4.72
C PHE A 98 -0.39 5.84 -3.40
N LEU A 99 -1.35 6.69 -3.06
CA LEU A 99 -1.34 7.44 -1.81
C LEU A 99 -1.42 6.51 -0.60
N LEU A 100 -2.22 5.44 -0.66
CA LEU A 100 -2.29 4.42 0.39
C LEU A 100 -0.93 3.73 0.59
N GLY A 101 -0.28 3.28 -0.49
CA GLY A 101 1.06 2.70 -0.47
C GLY A 101 2.09 3.63 0.16
N LEU A 102 2.14 4.87 -0.33
CA LEU A 102 3.06 5.90 0.11
C LEU A 102 2.87 6.25 1.60
N VAL A 103 1.66 6.62 1.98
CA VAL A 103 1.33 7.07 3.34
C VAL A 103 1.43 5.92 4.32
N GLY A 104 0.91 4.73 3.99
CA GLY A 104 0.95 3.57 4.86
C GLY A 104 2.37 3.19 5.24
N VAL A 105 3.24 3.01 4.24
CA VAL A 105 4.64 2.64 4.51
C VAL A 105 5.39 3.78 5.22
N ALA A 106 5.22 5.03 4.80
CA ALA A 106 5.88 6.17 5.44
C ALA A 106 5.48 6.30 6.92
N LEU A 107 4.19 6.13 7.23
CA LEU A 107 3.68 6.16 8.60
C LEU A 107 4.24 5.00 9.42
N GLY A 108 4.26 3.78 8.87
CA GLY A 108 4.87 2.63 9.52
C GLY A 108 6.34 2.87 9.89
N GLN A 109 7.12 3.40 8.93
CA GLN A 109 8.53 3.73 9.16
C GLN A 109 8.69 4.83 10.23
N ALA A 110 7.86 5.88 10.19
CA ALA A 110 7.86 6.93 11.20
C ALA A 110 7.53 6.38 12.60
N LEU A 111 6.54 5.49 12.71
CA LEU A 111 6.21 4.80 13.96
C LEU A 111 7.36 3.95 14.48
N ALA A 112 8.09 3.27 13.59
CA ALA A 112 9.26 2.50 13.97
C ALA A 112 10.37 3.37 14.56
N HIS A 113 10.48 4.65 14.18
CA HIS A 113 11.43 5.57 14.79
C HIS A 113 11.02 6.02 16.20
N LEU A 114 9.72 6.11 16.47
CA LEU A 114 9.16 6.51 17.77
C LEU A 114 9.08 5.33 18.77
N LEU A 115 8.77 4.14 18.27
CA LEU A 115 8.58 2.92 19.05
C LEU A 115 9.64 1.88 18.66
N PRO A 116 10.84 1.94 19.25
CA PRO A 116 11.91 1.00 18.92
C PRO A 116 11.48 -0.45 19.22
N GLN A 117 11.73 -1.33 18.25
CA GLN A 117 11.38 -2.76 18.33
C GLN A 117 12.20 -3.53 19.38
N THR A 118 13.28 -2.94 19.90
CA THR A 118 14.15 -3.59 20.90
C THR A 118 13.72 -3.16 22.30
N PRO A 119 13.32 -4.08 23.20
CA PRO A 119 13.12 -3.72 24.60
C PRO A 119 14.43 -3.15 25.17
N PRO A 120 14.37 -2.15 26.06
CA PRO A 120 15.56 -1.59 26.68
C PRO A 120 16.35 -2.74 27.31
N ARG A 121 17.59 -2.97 26.84
CA ARG A 121 18.49 -3.93 27.48
C ARG A 121 18.61 -3.50 28.93
N LEU A 122 18.06 -4.31 29.85
CA LEU A 122 18.27 -4.15 31.28
C LEU A 122 19.77 -3.97 31.48
N ARG A 123 20.16 -2.75 31.87
CA ARG A 123 21.55 -2.36 32.08
C ARG A 123 22.08 -3.31 33.14
N ARG A 124 22.84 -4.32 32.71
CA ARG A 124 23.49 -5.26 33.63
C ARG A 124 24.47 -4.42 34.41
N HIS A 125 24.10 -4.04 35.63
CA HIS A 125 25.03 -3.47 36.59
C HIS A 125 26.03 -4.57 36.93
N GLU A 126 27.13 -4.61 36.21
CA GLU A 126 28.32 -5.33 36.66
C GLU A 126 28.88 -4.54 37.86
N LYS A 127 28.92 -5.23 39.01
CA LYS A 127 29.56 -4.78 40.24
C LYS A 127 31.04 -5.10 40.18
#